data_AF-A0A813JY23-F1
#
_entry.id   AF-A0A813JY23-F1
#
_cell.length_a   1.000
_cell.length_b   1.000
_cell.length_c   1.000
_cell.angle_alpha   90.00
_cell.angle_beta   90.00
_cell.angle_gamma   90.00
#
_symmetry.space_group_name_H-M   'P 1'
#
loop_
_entity.id
_entity.type
_entity.pdbx_description
1 polymer ?
#
loop_
_entity_poly.entity_id
_entity_poly.type
_entity_poly.pdbx_seq_one_letter_code
_entity_poly.pdbx_strand_id
1 'polypeptide(L)'
;MTLLRRAAQVGSRALGARSVTTAVVTSSSETFSQKAWRWLDITGYLTKWHSRRAWILDLDPPSRAATVMMTEYERKLLLWLTWMNFFFLPISVWYWYGQFTHLAAKPPVPLFPEYQYLNGRKRDFSHVGGRWNDCKECRWLEFECKKICFDRLREEGREVWGLRKPRSQTLGFH
;
A
#
# COMPACT_ATOMS: atom_id res chain seq x y z
N MET A 1 21.19 54.11 46.19
CA MET A 1 20.48 52.81 46.23
C MET A 1 20.08 52.23 44.86
N THR A 2 20.61 52.73 43.73
CA THR A 2 20.23 52.26 42.38
C THR A 2 21.26 51.33 41.71
N LEU A 3 22.50 51.29 42.20
CA LEU A 3 23.57 50.45 41.63
C LEU A 3 23.52 48.98 42.08
N LEU A 4 23.08 48.71 43.32
CA LEU A 4 22.98 47.34 43.83
C LEU A 4 21.86 46.52 43.16
N ARG A 5 20.78 47.17 42.68
CA ARG A 5 19.70 46.49 41.93
C ARG A 5 20.13 46.03 40.53
N ARG A 6 21.05 46.75 39.88
CA ARG A 6 21.57 46.35 38.54
C ARG A 6 22.53 45.17 38.62
N ALA A 7 23.35 45.06 39.67
CA ALA A 7 24.22 43.90 39.87
C ALA A 7 23.43 42.60 40.12
N ALA A 8 22.32 42.67 40.87
CA ALA A 8 21.46 41.51 41.13
C ALA A 8 20.70 41.03 39.86
N GLN A 9 20.32 41.94 38.97
CA GLN A 9 19.65 41.59 37.71
C GLN A 9 20.60 41.05 36.63
N VAL A 10 21.89 41.41 36.66
CA VAL A 10 22.90 40.85 35.75
C VAL A 10 23.35 39.46 36.22
N GLY A 11 23.50 39.25 37.54
CA GLY A 11 23.81 37.92 38.09
C GLY A 11 22.72 36.88 37.85
N SER A 12 21.45 37.27 37.92
CA SER A 12 20.31 36.35 37.69
C SER A 12 20.08 36.00 36.23
N ARG A 13 20.52 36.83 35.26
CA ARG A 13 20.47 36.50 33.82
C ARG A 13 21.68 35.71 33.32
N ALA A 14 22.83 35.80 34.00
CA ALA A 14 24.03 35.05 33.63
C ALA A 14 24.00 33.59 34.14
N LEU A 15 23.25 33.29 35.21
CA LEU A 15 23.18 31.95 35.82
C LEU A 15 22.12 31.02 35.19
N GLY A 16 21.18 31.55 34.40
CA GLY A 16 20.09 30.75 33.82
C GLY A 16 20.36 30.13 32.45
N ALA A 17 21.46 30.48 31.78
CA ALA A 17 21.68 30.15 30.36
C ALA A 17 22.95 29.33 30.06
N ARG A 18 23.69 28.86 31.08
CA ARG A 18 24.97 28.15 30.90
C ARG A 18 25.12 26.83 31.67
N SER A 19 24.02 26.24 32.12
CA SER A 19 24.01 24.90 32.72
C SER A 19 23.28 23.86 31.88
N VAL A 20 23.38 23.94 30.54
CA VAL A 20 23.18 22.75 29.72
C VAL A 20 24.48 21.96 29.83
N THR A 21 24.50 21.08 30.82
CA THR A 21 25.58 20.13 31.07
C THR A 21 25.93 19.40 29.77
N THR A 22 27.20 19.51 29.35
CA THR A 22 27.84 18.62 28.39
C THR A 22 28.09 17.24 29.02
N ALA A 23 27.13 16.73 29.79
CA ALA A 23 27.12 15.34 30.19
C ALA A 23 26.72 14.57 28.92
N VAL A 24 27.62 13.74 28.42
CA VAL A 24 27.27 12.67 27.48
C VAL A 24 26.31 11.76 28.24
N VAL A 25 25.02 12.08 28.21
CA VAL A 25 23.98 11.23 28.78
C VAL A 25 24.02 9.95 27.97
N THR A 26 24.45 8.87 28.61
CA THR A 26 24.36 7.52 28.04
C THR A 26 22.93 7.30 27.59
N SER A 27 22.74 6.85 26.34
CA SER A 27 21.43 6.70 25.68
C SER A 27 20.40 5.88 26.48
N SER A 28 20.85 5.16 27.51
CA SER A 28 20.07 4.34 28.44
C SER A 28 19.28 5.14 29.49
N SER A 29 19.57 6.42 29.74
CA SER A 29 18.90 7.20 30.79
C SER A 29 18.43 8.60 30.35
N GLU A 30 18.24 8.83 29.05
CA GLU A 30 17.76 10.11 28.52
C GLU A 30 16.28 10.33 28.83
N THR A 31 15.92 11.54 29.28
CA THR A 31 14.51 11.93 29.40
C THR A 31 13.88 12.13 28.03
N PHE A 32 12.55 12.00 27.92
CA PHE A 32 11.85 12.18 26.65
C PHE A 32 12.10 13.58 26.03
N SER A 33 12.21 14.61 26.88
CA SER A 33 12.53 15.96 26.41
C SER A 33 13.95 16.06 25.84
N GLN A 34 14.96 15.49 26.52
CA GLN A 34 16.33 15.45 26.00
C GLN A 34 16.40 14.72 24.65
N LYS A 35 15.65 13.62 24.51
CA LYS A 35 15.55 12.88 23.24
C LYS A 35 14.93 13.75 22.14
N ALA A 36 13.86 14.49 22.42
CA ALA A 36 13.22 15.38 21.46
C ALA A 36 14.17 16.51 21.01
N TRP A 37 14.90 17.14 21.94
CA TRP A 37 15.89 18.17 21.63
C TRP A 37 17.02 17.62 20.75
N ARG A 38 17.52 16.41 21.04
CA ARG A 38 18.54 15.75 20.22
C ARG A 38 18.06 15.54 18.79
N TRP A 39 16.81 15.12 18.58
CA TRP A 39 16.25 14.93 17.24
C TRP A 39 16.03 16.25 16.49
N LEU A 40 15.65 17.32 17.19
CA LEU A 40 15.58 18.67 16.61
C LEU A 40 16.97 19.17 16.18
N ASP A 41 18.02 18.83 16.93
CA ASP A 41 19.40 19.16 16.59
C ASP A 41 19.93 18.31 15.43
N ILE A 42 19.68 17.00 15.42
CA ILE A 42 20.10 16.08 14.34
C ILE A 42 19.53 16.52 12.99
N THR A 43 18.26 16.93 12.98
CA THR A 43 17.59 17.42 11.76
C THR A 43 17.99 18.86 11.41
N GLY A 44 18.61 19.58 12.35
CA GLY A 44 18.96 21.00 12.22
C GLY A 44 17.74 21.89 12.00
N TYR A 45 16.55 21.50 12.47
CA TYR A 45 15.32 22.23 12.14
C TYR A 45 15.37 23.67 12.69
N LEU A 46 15.78 23.83 13.95
CA LEU A 46 15.88 25.14 14.61
C LEU A 46 16.99 26.00 13.99
N THR A 47 18.12 25.41 13.60
CA THR A 47 19.21 26.14 12.95
C THR A 47 18.78 26.65 11.56
N LYS A 48 18.08 25.82 10.78
CA LYS A 48 17.47 26.21 9.49
C LYS A 48 16.37 27.25 9.70
N TRP A 49 15.57 27.18 10.75
CA TRP A 49 14.51 28.15 11.04
C TRP A 49 15.06 29.57 11.25
N HIS A 50 16.14 29.70 12.02
CA HIS A 50 16.75 30.99 12.34
C HIS A 50 17.73 31.49 11.27
N SER A 51 18.45 30.61 10.57
CA SER A 51 19.48 30.99 9.60
C SER A 51 19.09 30.63 8.17
N ARG A 52 18.84 31.65 7.34
CA ARG A 52 18.63 31.48 5.89
C ARG A 52 19.84 30.84 5.22
N ARG A 53 21.05 31.20 5.64
CA ARG A 53 22.30 30.64 5.07
C ARG A 53 22.38 29.13 5.29
N ALA A 54 22.08 28.67 6.51
CA ALA A 54 22.11 27.25 6.82
C ALA A 54 21.08 26.48 6.00
N TRP A 55 19.89 27.07 5.79
CA TRP A 55 18.87 26.49 4.93
C TRP A 55 19.31 26.41 3.45
N ILE A 56 19.81 27.49 2.86
CA ILE A 56 20.26 27.51 1.45
C ILE A 56 21.38 26.50 1.20
N LEU A 57 22.30 26.33 2.16
CA LEU A 57 23.40 25.37 2.02
C LEU A 57 22.94 23.91 2.04
N ASP A 58 21.75 23.63 2.60
CA ASP A 58 21.16 22.29 2.67
C ASP A 58 20.41 21.91 1.38
N LEU A 59 20.00 22.90 0.58
CA LEU A 59 19.30 22.70 -0.69
C LEU A 59 20.25 22.20 -1.79
N ASP A 60 19.70 21.47 -2.78
CA ASP A 60 20.44 21.06 -3.97
C ASP A 60 20.85 22.26 -4.82
N PRO A 61 22.02 22.23 -5.51
CA PRO A 61 22.52 23.34 -6.32
C PRO A 61 21.51 24.03 -7.25
N PRO A 62 20.67 23.31 -8.03
CA PRO A 62 19.66 23.96 -8.88
C PRO A 62 18.57 24.66 -8.06
N SER A 63 18.15 24.07 -6.94
CA SER A 63 17.12 24.65 -6.08
C SER A 63 17.60 25.91 -5.35
N ARG A 64 18.91 26.02 -5.04
CA ARG A 64 19.50 27.23 -4.43
C ARG A 64 19.27 28.47 -5.29
N ALA A 65 19.43 28.36 -6.61
CA ALA A 65 19.22 29.48 -7.52
C ALA A 65 17.77 29.98 -7.48
N ALA A 66 16.80 29.06 -7.43
CA ALA A 66 15.39 29.41 -7.31
C ALA A 66 15.04 30.06 -5.94
N THR A 67 15.73 29.67 -4.87
CA THR A 67 15.47 30.18 -3.51
C THR A 67 15.87 31.65 -3.30
N VAL A 68 16.58 32.26 -4.25
CA VAL A 68 16.93 33.70 -4.20
C VAL A 68 15.66 34.56 -4.25
N MET A 69 14.64 34.11 -4.99
CA MET A 69 13.38 34.85 -5.15
C MET A 69 12.40 34.66 -3.98
N MET A 70 12.71 33.78 -3.03
CA MET A 70 11.82 33.50 -1.89
C MET A 70 11.98 34.51 -0.76
N THR A 71 10.85 34.91 -0.20
CA THR A 71 10.77 35.75 0.99
C THR A 71 11.04 34.95 2.27
N GLU A 72 11.35 35.63 3.37
CA GLU A 72 11.52 34.99 4.69
C GLU A 72 10.25 34.30 5.18
N TYR A 73 9.08 34.83 4.82
CA TYR A 73 7.79 34.23 5.17
C TYR A 73 7.58 32.89 4.44
N GLU A 74 7.78 32.87 3.12
CA GLU A 74 7.63 31.65 2.32
C GLU A 74 8.62 30.56 2.73
N ARG A 75 9.85 30.93 3.09
CA ARG A 75 10.85 30.02 3.64
C ARG A 75 10.38 29.33 4.92
N LYS A 76 9.86 30.11 5.88
CA LYS A 76 9.34 29.57 7.16
C LYS A 76 8.09 28.73 6.93
N LEU A 77 7.23 29.13 6.00
CA LEU A 77 6.06 28.36 5.60
C LEU A 77 6.48 27.01 4.99
N LEU A 78 7.45 26.97 4.08
CA LEU A 78 7.98 25.73 3.52
C LEU A 78 8.60 24.83 4.60
N LEU A 79 9.42 25.38 5.49
CA LEU A 79 9.97 24.62 6.63
C LEU A 79 8.84 24.04 7.49
N TRP A 80 7.80 24.82 7.78
CA TRP A 80 6.64 24.33 8.51
C TRP A 80 5.88 23.22 7.78
N LEU A 81 5.67 23.34 6.46
CA LEU A 81 5.03 22.29 5.66
C LEU A 81 5.86 21.00 5.66
N THR A 82 7.18 21.09 5.53
CA THR A 82 8.05 19.90 5.58
C THR A 82 7.98 19.21 6.95
N TRP A 83 7.94 19.99 8.03
CA TRP A 83 7.77 19.49 9.39
C TRP A 83 6.40 18.81 9.59
N MET A 84 5.33 19.40 9.08
CA MET A 84 4.00 18.79 9.13
C MET A 84 3.95 17.48 8.34
N ASN A 85 4.55 17.43 7.15
CA ASN A 85 4.65 16.19 6.38
C ASN A 85 5.40 15.10 7.13
N PHE A 86 6.47 15.43 7.87
CA PHE A 86 7.20 14.46 8.69
C PHE A 86 6.32 13.75 9.73
N PHE A 87 5.34 14.44 10.31
CA PHE A 87 4.38 13.83 11.24
C PHE A 87 3.19 13.13 10.56
N PHE A 88 2.66 13.71 9.48
CA PHE A 88 1.47 13.15 8.82
C PHE A 88 1.80 11.96 7.91
N LEU A 89 3.00 11.87 7.34
CA LEU A 89 3.42 10.74 6.51
C LEU A 89 3.34 9.38 7.24
N PRO A 90 3.90 9.18 8.44
CA PRO A 90 3.80 7.88 9.11
C PRO A 90 2.35 7.54 9.46
N ILE A 91 1.53 8.54 9.82
CA ILE A 91 0.10 8.35 10.11
C ILE A 91 -0.65 7.93 8.84
N SER A 92 -0.38 8.59 7.71
CA SER A 92 -1.03 8.26 6.44
C SER A 92 -0.60 6.88 5.93
N VAL A 93 0.68 6.52 6.06
CA VAL A 93 1.19 5.18 5.72
C VAL A 93 0.59 4.10 6.62
N TRP A 94 0.44 4.37 7.92
CA TRP A 94 -0.23 3.45 8.85
C TRP A 94 -1.69 3.22 8.46
N TYR A 95 -2.43 4.30 8.22
CA TYR A 95 -3.83 4.22 7.79
C TYR A 95 -3.95 3.47 6.45
N TRP A 96 -3.08 3.81 5.49
CA TRP A 96 -3.01 3.15 4.19
C TRP A 96 -2.75 1.65 4.34
N TYR A 97 -1.73 1.25 5.11
CA TYR A 97 -1.46 -0.15 5.41
C TYR A 97 -2.66 -0.86 6.03
N GLY A 98 -3.33 -0.23 7.00
CA GLY A 98 -4.57 -0.75 7.60
C GLY A 98 -5.65 -1.02 6.55
N GLN A 99 -5.88 -0.10 5.61
CA GLN A 99 -6.84 -0.31 4.52
C GLN A 99 -6.44 -1.49 3.64
N PHE A 100 -5.17 -1.62 3.26
CA PHE A 100 -4.72 -2.76 2.44
C PHE A 100 -4.93 -4.11 3.13
N THR A 101 -4.75 -4.19 4.45
CA THR A 101 -5.06 -5.42 5.18
C THR A 101 -6.56 -5.74 5.19
N HIS A 102 -7.42 -4.71 5.29
CA HIS A 102 -8.87 -4.90 5.19
C HIS A 102 -9.31 -5.33 3.79
N LEU A 103 -8.74 -4.75 2.73
CA LEU A 103 -9.00 -5.15 1.34
C LEU A 103 -8.46 -6.55 1.02
N ALA A 104 -7.36 -6.97 1.66
CA ALA A 104 -6.84 -8.33 1.49
C ALA A 104 -7.71 -9.38 2.21
N ALA A 105 -8.29 -9.03 3.36
CA ALA A 105 -9.10 -9.94 4.17
C ALA A 105 -10.55 -10.06 3.69
N LYS A 106 -11.10 -9.02 3.04
CA LYS A 106 -12.47 -9.03 2.50
C LYS A 106 -12.44 -8.66 1.02
N PRO A 107 -13.06 -9.45 0.14
CA PRO A 107 -13.18 -9.04 -1.25
C PRO A 107 -13.88 -7.67 -1.30
N PRO A 108 -13.41 -6.75 -2.17
CA PRO A 108 -13.89 -5.36 -2.23
C PRO A 108 -15.37 -5.24 -2.66
N VAL A 109 -15.96 -6.35 -3.11
CA VAL A 109 -17.35 -6.43 -3.54
C VAL A 109 -18.01 -7.50 -2.66
N PRO A 110 -19.24 -7.26 -2.13
CA PRO A 110 -20.00 -8.34 -1.53
C PRO A 110 -20.08 -9.48 -2.55
N LEU A 111 -19.73 -10.69 -2.13
CA LEU A 111 -19.86 -11.86 -2.98
C LEU A 111 -21.28 -11.85 -3.55
N PHE A 112 -21.38 -11.81 -4.88
CA PHE A 112 -22.69 -11.86 -5.54
C PHE A 112 -23.46 -13.05 -4.97
N PRO A 113 -24.77 -12.90 -4.70
CA PRO A 113 -25.56 -14.03 -4.22
C PRO A 113 -25.32 -15.20 -5.17
N GLU A 114 -24.98 -16.36 -4.60
CA GLU A 114 -24.69 -17.54 -5.38
C GLU A 114 -25.94 -17.92 -6.18
N TYR A 115 -26.01 -17.50 -7.43
CA TYR A 115 -27.06 -17.95 -8.32
C TYR A 115 -26.87 -19.45 -8.55
N GLN A 116 -27.97 -20.20 -8.42
CA GLN A 116 -28.00 -21.66 -8.41
C GLN A 116 -27.32 -22.34 -9.63
N TYR A 117 -27.02 -21.59 -10.70
CA TYR A 117 -26.42 -22.06 -11.94
C TYR A 117 -25.03 -21.50 -12.26
N LEU A 118 -24.50 -20.53 -11.49
CA LEU A 118 -23.22 -19.86 -11.79
C LEU A 118 -22.02 -20.45 -11.03
N ASN A 119 -22.28 -21.30 -10.03
CA ASN A 119 -21.23 -21.86 -9.18
C ASN A 119 -20.69 -23.20 -9.71
N GLY A 120 -19.78 -23.12 -10.69
CA GLY A 120 -19.14 -24.29 -11.31
C GLY A 120 -18.25 -25.14 -10.39
N ARG A 121 -17.99 -24.69 -9.15
CA ARG A 121 -17.25 -25.46 -8.13
C ARG A 121 -18.12 -26.46 -7.36
N LYS A 122 -19.43 -26.21 -7.26
CA LYS A 122 -20.38 -27.06 -6.50
C LYS A 122 -21.20 -27.99 -7.40
N ARG A 123 -21.15 -27.82 -8.72
CA ARG A 123 -21.83 -28.72 -9.66
C ARG A 123 -20.84 -29.67 -10.29
N ASP A 124 -21.28 -30.90 -10.46
CA ASP A 124 -20.60 -31.84 -11.33
C ASP A 124 -20.57 -31.27 -12.76
N PHE A 125 -19.40 -31.34 -13.39
CA PHE A 125 -19.17 -30.86 -14.75
C PHE A 125 -19.98 -31.64 -15.82
N SER A 126 -21.01 -32.40 -15.44
CA SER A 126 -21.92 -33.12 -16.34
C SER A 126 -23.03 -32.22 -16.90
N HIS A 127 -23.35 -31.10 -16.24
CA HIS A 127 -24.45 -30.23 -16.65
C HIS A 127 -23.98 -29.08 -17.56
N VAL A 128 -24.37 -29.11 -18.84
CA VAL A 128 -24.17 -28.01 -19.79
C VAL A 128 -25.47 -27.75 -20.55
N GLY A 129 -26.01 -26.54 -20.44
CA GLY A 129 -27.25 -26.12 -21.10
C GLY A 129 -27.30 -26.43 -22.61
N GLY A 130 -28.52 -26.71 -23.11
CA GLY A 130 -28.79 -27.06 -24.51
C GLY A 130 -28.92 -28.56 -24.78
N ARG A 131 -28.90 -28.97 -26.06
CA ARG A 131 -28.99 -30.38 -26.53
C ARG A 131 -27.79 -31.27 -26.12
N TRP A 132 -26.79 -30.69 -25.46
CA TRP A 132 -25.63 -31.41 -24.92
C TRP A 132 -25.90 -32.04 -23.55
N ASN A 133 -27.07 -31.77 -22.95
CA ASN A 133 -27.54 -32.36 -21.69
C ASN A 133 -28.19 -33.74 -21.85
N ASP A 134 -28.32 -34.27 -23.06
CA ASP A 134 -28.90 -35.61 -23.26
C ASP A 134 -27.95 -36.71 -22.77
N CYS A 135 -26.65 -36.40 -22.66
CA CYS A 135 -25.59 -37.28 -22.19
C CYS A 135 -25.10 -36.90 -20.79
N LYS A 136 -25.98 -36.94 -19.79
CA LYS A 136 -25.69 -36.54 -18.38
C LYS A 136 -24.71 -37.45 -17.66
N GLU A 137 -24.52 -38.67 -18.15
CA GLU A 137 -23.62 -39.66 -17.57
C GLU A 137 -22.14 -39.31 -17.81
N CYS A 138 -21.85 -38.50 -18.83
CA CYS A 138 -20.49 -38.13 -19.20
C CYS A 138 -20.12 -36.73 -18.67
N ARG A 139 -18.90 -36.59 -18.14
CA ARG A 139 -18.34 -35.28 -17.78
C ARG A 139 -18.14 -34.43 -19.04
N TRP A 140 -18.28 -33.11 -18.94
CA TRP A 140 -18.23 -32.23 -20.11
C TRP A 140 -16.93 -32.29 -20.92
N LEU A 141 -15.78 -32.44 -20.24
CA LEU A 141 -14.46 -32.57 -20.87
C LEU A 141 -14.14 -33.99 -21.39
N GLU A 142 -14.96 -34.99 -21.09
CA GLU A 142 -14.74 -36.37 -21.51
C GLU A 142 -15.34 -36.62 -22.90
N PHE A 143 -14.62 -36.17 -23.92
CA PHE A 143 -15.09 -36.23 -25.32
C PHE A 143 -15.30 -37.65 -25.84
N GLU A 144 -14.59 -38.65 -25.30
CA GLU A 144 -14.76 -40.06 -25.72
C GLU A 144 -16.09 -40.64 -25.26
N CYS A 145 -16.46 -40.41 -23.98
CA CYS A 145 -17.76 -40.80 -23.43
C CYS A 145 -18.90 -40.12 -24.21
N LYS A 146 -18.74 -38.82 -24.54
CA LYS A 146 -19.73 -38.08 -25.34
C LYS A 146 -19.86 -38.57 -26.78
N LYS A 147 -18.77 -38.99 -27.43
CA LYS A 147 -18.84 -39.61 -28.77
C LYS A 147 -19.71 -40.87 -28.73
N ILE A 148 -19.51 -41.74 -27.74
CA ILE A 148 -20.31 -42.96 -27.58
C ILE A 148 -21.78 -42.63 -27.36
N CYS A 149 -22.09 -41.69 -26.47
CA CYS A 149 -23.47 -41.30 -26.20
C CYS A 149 -24.14 -40.65 -27.41
N PHE A 150 -23.48 -39.74 -28.12
CA PHE A 150 -24.05 -39.14 -29.34
C PHE A 150 -24.22 -40.14 -30.49
N ASP A 151 -23.37 -41.17 -30.59
CA ASP A 151 -23.57 -42.25 -31.56
C ASP A 151 -24.82 -43.09 -31.20
N ARG A 152 -25.04 -43.43 -29.93
CA ARG A 152 -26.29 -44.10 -29.47
C ARG A 152 -27.54 -43.26 -29.76
N LEU A 153 -27.48 -41.97 -29.48
CA LEU A 153 -28.60 -41.06 -29.74
C LEU A 153 -28.95 -40.97 -31.23
N ARG A 154 -27.97 -41.10 -32.12
CA ARG A 154 -28.18 -41.18 -33.57
C ARG A 154 -28.77 -42.53 -34.00
N GLU A 155 -28.34 -43.63 -33.37
CA GLU A 155 -28.94 -44.96 -33.59
C GLU A 155 -30.42 -44.99 -33.19
N GLU A 156 -30.79 -44.24 -32.15
CA GLU A 156 -32.17 -44.03 -31.73
C GLU A 156 -32.96 -43.06 -32.65
N GLY A 157 -32.34 -42.54 -33.73
CA GLY A 157 -32.98 -41.69 -34.72
C GLY A 157 -33.10 -40.21 -34.33
N ARG A 158 -32.41 -39.75 -33.28
CA ARG A 158 -32.40 -38.33 -32.91
C ARG A 158 -31.38 -37.55 -33.73
N GLU A 159 -31.79 -36.39 -34.24
CA GLU A 159 -30.90 -35.46 -34.93
C GLU A 159 -29.95 -34.76 -33.93
N VAL A 160 -28.74 -35.31 -33.84
CA VAL A 160 -27.65 -34.79 -33.00
C VAL A 160 -26.53 -34.22 -33.87
N TRP A 161 -26.23 -32.94 -33.67
CA TRP A 161 -25.14 -32.23 -34.33
C TRP A 161 -23.86 -32.27 -33.48
N GLY A 162 -22.70 -32.55 -34.08
CA GLY A 162 -21.41 -32.58 -33.37
C GLY A 162 -20.70 -33.94 -33.37
N LEU A 163 -19.97 -34.23 -32.28
CA LEU A 163 -18.97 -35.31 -32.16
C LEU A 163 -19.46 -36.64 -32.73
N ARG A 164 -18.59 -37.31 -33.48
CA ARG A 164 -18.79 -38.65 -34.02
C ARG A 164 -17.52 -39.45 -33.74
N LYS A 165 -17.63 -40.76 -33.48
CA LYS A 165 -16.45 -41.60 -33.58
C LYS A 165 -15.87 -41.47 -35.00
N PRO A 166 -14.53 -41.40 -35.16
CA PRO A 166 -13.96 -41.57 -36.48
C PRO A 166 -14.47 -42.92 -37.01
N ARG A 167 -15.04 -42.93 -38.22
CA ARG A 167 -15.28 -44.20 -38.90
C ARG A 167 -13.90 -44.84 -38.99
N SER A 168 -13.68 -45.94 -38.28
CA SER A 168 -12.52 -46.77 -38.53
C SER A 168 -12.62 -47.14 -40.00
N GLN A 169 -11.80 -46.50 -40.84
CA GLN A 169 -11.52 -47.05 -42.15
C GLN A 169 -10.91 -48.39 -41.84
N THR A 170 -11.68 -49.46 -42.02
CA THR A 170 -11.08 -50.77 -42.26
C THR A 170 -10.19 -50.55 -43.47
N LEU A 171 -8.89 -50.35 -43.25
CA LEU A 171 -7.89 -50.59 -44.27
C LEU A 171 -8.11 -52.05 -44.67
N GLY A 172 -8.83 -52.25 -45.77
CA GLY A 172 -9.00 -53.55 -46.37
C GLY A 172 -7.61 -54.09 -46.67
N PHE A 173 -7.21 -55.12 -45.94
CA PHE A 173 -6.22 -56.06 -46.43
C PHE A 173 -7.01 -57.22 -47.02
N HIS A 174 -7.15 -57.18 -48.34
CA HIS A 174 -7.59 -58.22 -49.28
C HIS A 174 -8.94 -58.90 -49.03
#